data_AF-A0AAD9MPW1-F1
#
_entry.id   AF-A0AAD9MPW1-F1
#
_cell.length_a   1.000
_cell.length_b   1.000
_cell.length_c   1.000
_cell.angle_alpha   90.00
_cell.angle_beta   90.00
_cell.angle_gamma   90.00
#
_symmetry.space_group_name_H-M   'P 1'
#
loop_
_entity.id
_entity.type
_entity.pdbx_description
1 polymer ?
#
loop_
_entity_poly.entity_id
_entity_poly.type
_entity_poly.pdbx_seq_one_letter_code
_entity_poly.pdbx_strand_id
1 'polypeptide(L)'
;SGLVVALRITPQSEVRNWINSSRFMFGNLLLISPSGNFRDGILATVSTRDAEILKKHQIIFVELCGASIGVDDFTALKSLTHNSDRMIMVECPTYSRAYHPVLRALQMKKPSELPFQEQLVRGQTPENVLPDYIDESELIRMEKSVVPTLDIYQERALKYAFRNEIACIQGPLGTRKTYIGIKIVQMLLKMQCKPSSPILVIELVADH
;
A
#
# COMPACT_ATOMS: atom_id res chain seq x y z
N SER A 1 -5.88 22.12 -5.22
CA SER A 1 -7.31 22.20 -4.91
C SER A 1 -8.03 21.77 -6.17
N GLY A 2 -8.63 20.58 -6.17
CA GLY A 2 -9.40 20.04 -7.29
C GLY A 2 -10.85 20.51 -7.28
N LEU A 3 -11.57 20.25 -8.37
CA LEU A 3 -12.99 20.53 -8.49
C LEU A 3 -13.82 19.65 -7.54
N VAL A 4 -14.64 20.27 -6.69
CA VAL A 4 -15.57 19.55 -5.79
C VAL A 4 -16.96 19.48 -6.41
N VAL A 5 -17.53 18.27 -6.44
CA VAL A 5 -18.85 17.98 -7.01
C VAL A 5 -19.71 17.26 -5.96
N ALA A 6 -21.00 17.58 -5.91
CA ALA A 6 -21.98 16.85 -5.12
C ALA A 6 -22.55 15.68 -5.93
N LEU A 7 -22.52 14.47 -5.37
CA LEU A 7 -23.10 13.28 -5.99
C LEU A 7 -24.27 12.79 -5.15
N ARG A 8 -25.43 12.60 -5.79
CA ARG A 8 -26.51 11.79 -5.23
C ARG A 8 -26.20 10.33 -5.53
N ILE A 9 -26.24 9.49 -4.51
CA ILE A 9 -25.85 8.08 -4.59
C ILE A 9 -27.01 7.17 -4.19
N THR A 10 -27.09 6.01 -4.81
CA THR A 10 -28.00 4.94 -4.41
C THR A 10 -27.15 3.69 -4.14
N PRO A 11 -27.02 3.24 -2.88
CA PRO A 11 -26.20 2.07 -2.61
C PRO A 11 -26.86 0.80 -3.15
N GLN A 12 -26.07 -0.11 -3.70
CA GLN A 12 -26.57 -1.40 -4.21
C GLN A 12 -27.10 -2.31 -3.08
N SER A 13 -26.56 -2.16 -1.87
CA SER A 13 -27.05 -2.84 -0.66
C SER A 13 -27.53 -1.81 0.35
N GLU A 14 -28.67 -2.08 0.97
CA GLU A 14 -29.26 -1.16 1.93
C GLU A 14 -28.31 -0.86 3.09
N VAL A 15 -28.14 0.43 3.40
CA VAL A 15 -27.35 0.89 4.54
C VAL A 15 -28.31 1.33 5.65
N ARG A 16 -28.48 0.47 6.65
CA ARG A 16 -29.44 0.68 7.76
C ARG A 16 -29.15 1.93 8.60
N ASN A 17 -27.87 2.26 8.78
CA ASN A 17 -27.45 3.40 9.57
C ASN A 17 -26.22 4.07 8.95
N TRP A 18 -26.42 5.18 8.27
CA TRP A 18 -25.35 5.98 7.64
C TRP A 18 -24.38 6.60 8.66
N ILE A 19 -24.86 6.92 9.88
CA ILE A 19 -24.03 7.53 10.92
C ILE A 19 -22.94 6.56 11.36
N ASN A 20 -23.31 5.30 11.61
CA ASN A 20 -22.39 4.25 12.08
C ASN A 20 -21.66 3.51 10.95
N SER A 21 -21.94 3.86 9.69
CA SER A 21 -21.29 3.23 8.54
C SER A 21 -19.87 3.75 8.34
N SER A 22 -18.95 2.88 7.94
CA SER A 22 -17.59 3.27 7.48
C SER A 22 -17.53 3.62 5.99
N ARG A 23 -18.69 3.68 5.31
CA ARG A 23 -18.78 4.07 3.89
C ARG A 23 -18.67 5.58 3.72
N PHE A 24 -18.05 5.97 2.61
CA PHE A 24 -17.79 7.33 2.17
C PHE A 24 -17.07 8.18 3.22
N MET A 25 -16.13 7.60 3.95
CA MET A 25 -15.32 8.38 4.90
C MET A 25 -14.43 9.37 4.14
N PHE A 26 -14.08 10.47 4.82
CA PHE A 26 -13.18 11.48 4.27
C PHE A 26 -11.89 10.83 3.74
N GLY A 27 -11.53 11.14 2.50
CA GLY A 27 -10.33 10.60 1.84
C GLY A 27 -10.49 9.22 1.20
N ASN A 28 -11.64 8.55 1.35
CA ASN A 28 -11.90 7.30 0.62
C ASN A 28 -11.85 7.55 -0.88
N LEU A 29 -11.25 6.62 -1.62
CA LEU A 29 -11.12 6.70 -3.06
C LEU A 29 -12.38 6.16 -3.72
N LEU A 30 -12.82 6.86 -4.75
CA LEU A 30 -13.98 6.51 -5.56
C LEU A 30 -13.52 6.36 -7.01
N LEU A 31 -14.02 5.31 -7.67
CA LEU A 31 -13.96 5.16 -9.11
C LEU A 31 -15.38 5.25 -9.66
N ILE A 32 -15.66 6.32 -10.40
CA ILE A 32 -16.96 6.58 -11.00
C ILE A 32 -16.89 6.20 -12.48
N SER A 33 -17.79 5.37 -12.98
CA SER A 33 -17.92 5.08 -14.41
C SER A 33 -19.20 5.71 -14.95
N PRO A 34 -19.10 6.79 -15.73
CA PRO A 34 -20.24 7.38 -16.41
C PRO A 34 -20.97 6.39 -17.34
N SER A 35 -20.24 5.52 -18.03
CA SER A 35 -20.81 4.54 -18.97
C SER A 35 -21.34 3.25 -18.34
N GLY A 36 -21.09 3.02 -17.05
CA GLY A 36 -21.52 1.79 -16.38
C GLY A 36 -20.60 0.57 -16.55
N ASN A 37 -19.43 0.70 -17.21
CA ASN A 37 -18.56 -0.44 -17.52
C ASN A 37 -17.07 -0.26 -17.14
N PHE A 38 -16.73 0.84 -16.46
CA PHE A 38 -15.39 1.21 -15.99
C PHE A 38 -14.32 1.43 -17.06
N ARG A 39 -14.66 1.44 -18.36
CA ARG A 39 -13.72 1.85 -19.42
C ARG A 39 -13.44 3.35 -19.43
N ASP A 40 -14.35 4.13 -18.83
CA ASP A 40 -14.31 5.60 -18.74
C ASP A 40 -14.23 6.09 -17.28
N GLY A 41 -13.52 5.33 -16.45
CA GLY A 41 -13.40 5.62 -15.02
C GLY A 41 -12.89 7.03 -14.73
N ILE A 42 -13.50 7.69 -13.76
CA ILE A 42 -13.10 8.97 -13.19
C ILE A 42 -12.76 8.72 -11.72
N LEU A 43 -11.53 9.04 -11.32
CA LEU A 43 -11.10 8.96 -9.93
C LEU A 43 -11.57 10.20 -9.17
N ALA A 44 -12.03 10.00 -7.95
CA ALA A 44 -12.37 11.06 -7.02
C ALA A 44 -12.08 10.63 -5.59
N THR A 45 -11.95 11.59 -4.67
CA THR A 45 -11.87 11.30 -3.23
C THR A 45 -13.01 11.97 -2.50
N VAL A 46 -13.55 11.32 -1.48
CA VAL A 46 -14.59 11.95 -0.64
C VAL A 46 -13.99 13.15 0.09
N SER A 47 -14.52 14.34 -0.18
CA SER A 47 -14.08 15.59 0.45
C SER A 47 -14.89 15.94 1.69
N THR A 48 -16.19 15.61 1.71
CA THR A 48 -17.06 15.85 2.87
C THR A 48 -18.18 14.83 2.91
N ARG A 49 -18.41 14.28 4.11
CA ARG A 49 -19.52 13.38 4.44
C ARG A 49 -20.34 13.96 5.60
N ASP A 50 -21.34 14.76 5.27
CA ASP A 50 -22.31 15.23 6.25
C ASP A 50 -23.36 14.13 6.50
N ALA A 51 -23.51 13.71 7.76
CA ALA A 51 -24.36 12.59 8.12
C ALA A 51 -25.86 12.87 7.90
N GLU A 52 -26.31 14.11 8.09
CA GLU A 52 -27.71 14.49 7.92
C GLU A 52 -28.05 14.62 6.43
N ILE A 53 -27.17 15.24 5.63
CA ILE A 53 -27.33 15.33 4.17
C ILE A 53 -27.29 13.92 3.55
N LEU A 54 -26.37 13.06 3.97
CA LEU A 54 -26.28 11.69 3.48
C LEU A 54 -27.53 10.87 3.85
N LYS A 55 -27.99 10.98 5.10
CA LYS A 55 -29.19 10.27 5.57
C LYS A 55 -30.46 10.76 4.86
N LYS A 56 -30.63 12.07 4.69
CA LYS A 56 -31.86 12.68 4.17
C LYS A 56 -31.91 12.74 2.64
N HIS A 57 -30.77 13.01 2.00
CA HIS A 57 -30.69 13.31 0.57
C HIS A 57 -29.80 12.34 -0.21
N GLN A 58 -29.09 11.44 0.47
CA GLN A 58 -28.12 10.52 -0.13
C GLN A 58 -27.06 11.25 -0.94
N ILE A 59 -26.58 12.40 -0.44
CA ILE A 59 -25.57 13.22 -1.11
C ILE A 59 -24.23 13.13 -0.38
N ILE A 60 -23.16 13.01 -1.17
CA ILE A 60 -21.77 13.14 -0.73
C ILE A 60 -21.06 14.20 -1.56
N PHE A 61 -20.02 14.81 -1.01
CA PHE A 61 -19.14 15.73 -1.75
C PHE A 61 -17.84 15.02 -2.08
N VAL A 62 -17.40 15.14 -3.33
CA VAL A 62 -16.22 14.46 -3.85
C VAL A 62 -15.33 15.46 -4.57
N GLU A 63 -14.02 15.34 -4.40
CA GLU A 63 -13.01 16.08 -5.15
C GLU A 63 -12.53 15.22 -6.32
N LEU A 64 -12.66 15.71 -7.56
CA LEU A 64 -12.20 14.98 -8.74
C LEU A 64 -10.68 14.95 -8.79
N CYS A 65 -10.14 13.77 -9.12
CA CYS A 65 -8.71 13.55 -9.29
C CYS A 65 -8.33 13.68 -10.77
N GLY A 66 -8.37 14.90 -11.33
CA GLY A 66 -8.09 15.18 -12.74
C GLY A 66 -6.68 14.82 -13.23
N ALA A 67 -5.75 14.51 -12.33
CA ALA A 67 -4.39 14.13 -12.69
C ALA A 67 -4.18 12.61 -12.91
N SER A 68 -5.20 11.76 -12.66
CA SER A 68 -4.97 10.33 -12.47
C SER A 68 -5.49 9.42 -13.60
N ILE A 69 -6.28 9.93 -14.55
CA ILE A 69 -6.76 9.16 -15.74
C ILE A 69 -6.62 9.98 -17.04
N GLY A 70 -5.81 11.05 -17.07
CA GLY A 70 -5.58 11.83 -18.28
C GLY A 70 -6.81 12.58 -18.83
N VAL A 71 -7.85 12.72 -18.01
CA VAL A 71 -9.07 13.50 -18.30
C VAL A 71 -9.06 14.74 -17.41
N ASP A 72 -9.15 15.92 -18.01
CA ASP A 72 -9.24 17.18 -17.26
C ASP A 72 -10.58 17.30 -16.51
N ASP A 73 -10.60 18.11 -15.45
CA ASP A 73 -11.77 18.29 -14.59
C ASP A 73 -13.04 18.72 -15.36
N PHE A 74 -12.91 19.50 -16.44
CA PHE A 74 -14.05 19.96 -17.23
C PHE A 74 -14.65 18.84 -18.08
N THR A 75 -13.81 18.05 -18.75
CA THR A 75 -14.25 16.86 -19.50
C THR A 75 -14.88 15.81 -18.56
N ALA A 76 -14.31 15.62 -17.37
CA ALA A 76 -14.87 14.76 -16.34
C ALA A 76 -16.27 15.24 -15.92
N LEU A 77 -16.45 16.52 -15.60
CA LEU A 77 -17.74 17.09 -15.22
C LEU A 77 -18.79 17.00 -16.34
N LYS A 78 -18.38 17.23 -17.60
CA LYS A 78 -19.27 17.06 -18.75
C LYS A 78 -19.76 15.61 -18.86
N SER A 79 -18.87 14.64 -18.70
CA SER A 79 -19.23 13.21 -18.74
C SER A 79 -20.17 12.82 -17.59
N LEU A 80 -19.94 13.32 -16.38
CA LEU A 80 -20.80 13.06 -15.22
C LEU A 80 -22.22 13.63 -15.42
N THR A 81 -22.32 14.85 -15.96
CA THR A 81 -23.61 15.51 -16.18
C THR A 81 -24.43 14.85 -17.30
N HIS A 82 -23.79 14.43 -18.40
CA HIS A 82 -24.48 13.81 -19.54
C HIS A 82 -24.96 12.38 -19.26
N ASN A 83 -24.39 11.69 -18.27
CA ASN A 83 -24.67 10.28 -17.98
C ASN A 83 -25.36 10.06 -16.62
N SER A 84 -25.93 11.12 -16.04
CA SER A 84 -26.38 11.15 -14.64
C SER A 84 -27.35 10.04 -14.21
N ASP A 85 -28.02 9.38 -15.15
CA ASP A 85 -29.00 8.31 -14.96
C ASP A 85 -28.41 6.89 -14.94
N ARG A 86 -27.19 6.69 -15.43
CA ARG A 86 -26.59 5.36 -15.67
C ARG A 86 -25.21 5.15 -15.05
N MET A 87 -24.76 6.10 -14.23
CA MET A 87 -23.44 6.02 -13.62
C MET A 87 -23.41 4.95 -12.53
N ILE A 88 -22.30 4.22 -12.48
CA ILE A 88 -21.98 3.35 -11.35
C ILE A 88 -20.71 3.85 -10.69
N MET A 89 -20.58 3.56 -9.40
CA MET A 89 -19.42 3.97 -8.62
C MET A 89 -19.00 2.84 -7.70
N VAL A 90 -17.70 2.62 -7.61
CA VAL A 90 -17.09 1.72 -6.63
C VAL A 90 -16.30 2.56 -5.63
N GLU A 91 -16.51 2.27 -4.36
CA GLU A 91 -15.73 2.83 -3.27
C GLU A 91 -14.59 1.87 -2.90
N CYS A 92 -13.39 2.42 -2.78
CA CYS A 92 -12.27 1.77 -2.13
C CYS A 92 -12.09 2.39 -0.73
N PRO A 93 -12.33 1.62 0.35
CA PRO A 93 -12.25 2.11 1.73
C PRO A 93 -10.81 2.38 2.20
N THR A 94 -9.82 2.11 1.36
CA THR A 94 -8.42 2.39 1.64
C THR A 94 -8.14 3.89 1.49
N TYR A 95 -7.43 4.47 2.47
CA TYR A 95 -6.98 5.86 2.43
C TYR A 95 -5.94 6.07 1.31
N SER A 96 -6.42 6.28 0.08
CA SER A 96 -5.59 6.42 -1.12
C SER A 96 -4.63 7.61 -1.08
N ARG A 97 -4.95 8.62 -0.26
CA ARG A 97 -4.15 9.84 -0.13
C ARG A 97 -2.75 9.56 0.41
N ALA A 98 -2.57 8.51 1.21
CA ALA A 98 -1.24 8.07 1.67
C ALA A 98 -0.43 7.39 0.55
N TYR A 99 -1.10 6.73 -0.38
CA TYR A 99 -0.45 6.04 -1.50
C TYR A 99 -0.17 6.96 -2.68
N HIS A 100 -0.90 8.07 -2.83
CA HIS A 100 -0.77 8.97 -3.99
C HIS A 100 0.66 9.48 -4.22
N PRO A 101 1.42 9.96 -3.22
CA PRO A 101 2.82 10.35 -3.42
C PRO A 101 3.70 9.19 -3.86
N VAL A 102 3.47 7.99 -3.31
CA VAL A 102 4.22 6.77 -3.63
C VAL A 102 3.93 6.34 -5.08
N LEU A 103 2.67 6.25 -5.47
CA LEU A 103 2.26 5.88 -6.83
C LEU A 103 2.77 6.89 -7.86
N ARG A 104 2.71 8.19 -7.56
CA ARG A 104 3.29 9.22 -8.42
C ARG A 104 4.81 9.06 -8.56
N ALA A 105 5.52 8.82 -7.46
CA ALA A 105 6.96 8.58 -7.51
C ALA A 105 7.32 7.34 -8.34
N LEU A 106 6.51 6.28 -8.26
CA LEU A 106 6.67 5.08 -9.08
C LEU A 106 6.42 5.36 -10.57
N GLN A 107 5.37 6.13 -10.91
CA GLN A 107 5.07 6.53 -12.29
C GLN A 107 6.17 7.38 -12.95
N MET A 108 6.93 8.13 -12.16
CA MET A 108 8.03 8.98 -12.64
C MET A 108 9.35 8.22 -12.83
N LYS A 109 9.45 6.97 -12.37
CA LYS A 109 10.65 6.14 -12.49
C LYS A 109 10.57 5.19 -13.68
N LYS A 110 11.68 4.97 -14.36
CA LYS A 110 11.76 3.87 -15.34
C LYS A 110 11.75 2.53 -14.59
N PRO A 111 11.10 1.48 -15.12
CA PRO A 111 11.12 0.17 -14.49
C PRO A 111 12.54 -0.37 -14.21
N SER A 112 13.51 -0.06 -15.07
CA SER A 112 14.92 -0.42 -14.94
C SER A 112 15.67 0.29 -13.82
N GLU A 113 15.11 1.37 -13.26
CA GLU A 113 15.69 2.17 -12.18
C GLU A 113 15.04 1.85 -10.82
N LEU A 114 14.10 0.90 -10.78
CA LEU A 114 13.47 0.47 -9.55
C LEU A 114 14.44 -0.44 -8.77
N PRO A 115 14.73 -0.13 -7.49
CA PRO A 115 15.52 -1.04 -6.66
C PRO A 115 14.77 -2.36 -6.51
N PHE A 116 15.52 -3.46 -6.49
CA PHE A 116 14.99 -4.81 -6.32
C PHE A 116 13.95 -5.23 -7.40
N GLN A 117 14.13 -4.77 -8.64
CA GLN A 117 13.21 -5.07 -9.74
C GLN A 117 13.03 -6.57 -9.97
N GLU A 118 14.10 -7.36 -9.87
CA GLU A 118 14.01 -8.82 -10.05
C GLU A 118 13.04 -9.44 -9.04
N GLN A 119 13.16 -9.06 -7.77
CA GLN A 119 12.35 -9.58 -6.67
C GLN A 119 10.92 -9.02 -6.69
N LEU A 120 10.75 -7.69 -6.82
CA LEU A 120 9.45 -7.03 -6.66
C LEU A 120 8.59 -7.01 -7.93
N VAL A 121 9.21 -6.88 -9.10
CA VAL A 121 8.48 -6.74 -10.37
C VAL A 121 8.43 -8.08 -11.12
N ARG A 122 9.53 -8.83 -11.14
CA ARG A 122 9.61 -10.10 -11.88
C ARG A 122 9.33 -11.33 -11.01
N GLY A 123 9.30 -11.18 -9.69
CA GLY A 123 9.10 -12.29 -8.76
C GLY A 123 10.23 -13.31 -8.77
N GLN A 124 11.44 -12.88 -9.13
CA GLN A 124 12.62 -13.72 -9.24
C GLN A 124 13.53 -13.50 -8.03
N THR A 125 14.04 -14.60 -7.49
CA THR A 125 15.06 -14.56 -6.44
C THR A 125 16.39 -14.98 -7.07
N PRO A 126 17.38 -14.07 -7.17
CA PRO A 126 18.68 -14.41 -7.71
C PRO A 126 19.31 -15.55 -6.91
N GLU A 127 19.66 -16.65 -7.57
CA GLU A 127 20.33 -17.78 -6.91
C GLU A 127 21.81 -17.45 -6.69
N ASN A 128 22.32 -17.77 -5.50
CA ASN A 128 23.74 -17.65 -5.14
C ASN A 128 24.32 -16.23 -5.23
N VAL A 129 23.47 -15.20 -5.17
CA VAL A 129 23.91 -13.81 -5.06
C VAL A 129 23.63 -13.33 -3.64
N LEU A 130 24.69 -13.19 -2.84
CA LEU A 130 24.58 -12.56 -1.53
C LEU A 130 24.43 -11.04 -1.69
N PRO A 131 23.72 -10.37 -0.77
CA PRO A 131 23.68 -8.91 -0.76
C PRO A 131 25.10 -8.32 -0.62
N ASP A 132 25.38 -7.22 -1.32
CA ASP A 132 26.72 -6.60 -1.39
C ASP A 132 27.32 -6.23 -0.02
N TYR A 133 26.48 -6.04 1.00
CA TYR A 133 26.88 -5.72 2.37
C TYR A 133 27.17 -6.96 3.23
N ILE A 134 27.19 -8.17 2.65
CA ILE A 134 27.41 -9.43 3.35
C ILE A 134 28.70 -10.10 2.89
N ASP A 135 29.62 -10.30 3.83
CA ASP A 135 30.76 -11.21 3.64
C ASP A 135 30.35 -12.64 4.01
N GLU A 136 30.51 -13.57 3.07
CA GLU A 136 30.07 -14.96 3.24
C GLU A 136 30.78 -15.67 4.40
N SER A 137 32.09 -15.42 4.56
CA SER A 137 32.89 -16.07 5.59
C SER A 137 32.48 -15.60 7.00
N GLU A 138 32.18 -14.31 7.14
CA GLU A 138 31.65 -13.72 8.35
C GLU A 138 30.24 -14.22 8.64
N LEU A 139 29.36 -14.28 7.63
CA LEU A 139 28.01 -14.82 7.78
C LEU A 139 28.04 -16.24 8.33
N ILE A 140 28.85 -17.14 7.74
CA ILE A 140 28.99 -18.53 8.18
C ILE A 140 29.47 -18.59 9.64
N ARG A 141 30.44 -17.76 10.02
CA ARG A 141 30.95 -17.68 11.40
C ARG A 141 29.85 -17.27 12.38
N MET A 142 29.07 -16.25 12.04
CA MET A 142 28.02 -15.72 12.91
C MET A 142 26.83 -16.68 13.00
N GLU A 143 26.44 -17.32 11.89
CA GLU A 143 25.39 -18.34 11.86
C GLU A 143 25.71 -19.49 12.83
N LYS A 144 26.96 -20.00 12.83
CA LYS A 144 27.39 -21.06 13.77
C LYS A 144 27.18 -20.68 15.24
N SER A 145 27.27 -19.39 15.57
CA SER A 145 27.06 -18.90 16.94
C SER A 145 25.59 -18.66 17.28
N VAL A 146 24.76 -18.25 16.32
CA VAL A 146 23.38 -17.81 16.57
C VAL A 146 22.36 -18.93 16.32
N VAL A 147 22.52 -19.69 15.24
CA VAL A 147 21.58 -20.73 14.80
C VAL A 147 21.27 -21.78 15.88
N PRO A 148 22.22 -22.26 16.70
CA PRO A 148 21.91 -23.24 17.76
C PRO A 148 20.91 -22.74 18.82
N THR A 149 20.67 -21.43 18.89
CA THR A 149 19.71 -20.81 19.82
C THR A 149 18.32 -20.59 19.23
N LEU A 150 18.13 -20.94 17.95
CA LEU A 150 16.91 -20.69 17.20
C LEU A 150 16.15 -21.99 16.94
N ASP A 151 14.82 -21.90 16.88
CA ASP A 151 14.02 -22.97 16.31
C ASP A 151 14.18 -23.04 14.78
N ILE A 152 13.71 -24.13 14.18
CA ILE A 152 13.87 -24.39 12.74
C ILE A 152 13.26 -23.30 11.84
N TYR A 153 12.18 -22.64 12.25
CA TYR A 153 11.55 -21.59 11.48
C TYR A 153 12.31 -20.27 11.61
N GLN A 154 12.79 -19.97 12.81
CA GLN A 154 13.65 -18.83 13.08
C GLN A 154 14.99 -18.95 12.35
N GLU A 155 15.61 -20.13 12.36
CA GLU A 155 16.83 -20.42 11.59
C GLU A 155 16.59 -20.17 10.09
N ARG A 156 15.51 -20.73 9.53
CA ARG A 156 15.15 -20.53 8.12
C ARG A 156 14.95 -19.05 7.80
N ALA A 157 14.24 -18.33 8.66
CA ALA A 157 14.01 -16.90 8.50
C ALA A 157 15.32 -16.09 8.55
N LEU A 158 16.22 -16.41 9.49
CA LEU A 158 17.55 -15.79 9.58
C LEU A 158 18.36 -16.00 8.31
N LYS A 159 18.48 -17.28 7.89
CA LYS A 159 19.26 -17.67 6.72
C LYS A 159 18.71 -17.05 5.44
N TYR A 160 17.39 -16.95 5.34
CA TYR A 160 16.72 -16.30 4.22
C TYR A 160 16.97 -14.79 4.22
N ALA A 161 16.91 -14.12 5.37
CA ALA A 161 17.17 -12.68 5.47
C ALA A 161 18.59 -12.28 5.03
N PHE A 162 19.60 -13.10 5.33
CA PHE A 162 21.00 -12.78 4.99
C PHE A 162 21.42 -13.23 3.59
N ARG A 163 20.65 -14.11 2.94
CA ARG A 163 20.96 -14.62 1.59
C ARG A 163 20.16 -13.94 0.49
N ASN A 164 19.26 -13.02 0.84
CA ASN A 164 18.40 -12.33 -0.11
C ASN A 164 18.40 -10.83 0.18
N GLU A 165 18.47 -10.02 -0.87
CA GLU A 165 18.37 -8.55 -0.75
C GLU A 165 17.00 -8.10 -0.23
N ILE A 166 15.96 -8.89 -0.50
CA ILE A 166 14.62 -8.75 0.05
C ILE A 166 14.19 -10.05 0.71
N ALA A 167 13.72 -9.96 1.96
CA ALA A 167 13.14 -11.07 2.68
C ALA A 167 11.76 -10.74 3.23
N CYS A 168 10.75 -11.53 2.86
CA CYS A 168 9.43 -11.50 3.47
C CYS A 168 9.33 -12.64 4.50
N ILE A 169 9.31 -12.29 5.79
CA ILE A 169 9.21 -13.26 6.88
C ILE A 169 7.81 -13.19 7.48
N GLN A 170 7.02 -14.23 7.25
CA GLN A 170 5.67 -14.35 7.78
C GLN A 170 5.58 -15.50 8.78
N GLY A 171 4.63 -15.40 9.70
CA GLY A 171 4.28 -16.49 10.59
C GLY A 171 2.95 -16.24 11.31
N PRO A 172 2.40 -17.22 12.02
CA PRO A 172 1.24 -17.05 12.89
C PRO A 172 1.43 -15.99 13.99
N LEU A 173 0.33 -15.53 14.62
CA LEU A 173 0.40 -14.70 15.82
C LEU A 173 1.20 -15.43 16.92
N GLY A 174 2.04 -14.70 17.64
CA GLY A 174 2.86 -15.27 18.73
C GLY A 174 4.16 -15.97 18.31
N THR A 175 4.49 -16.08 17.01
CA THR A 175 5.74 -16.75 16.57
C THR A 175 7.01 -15.92 16.71
N ARG A 176 7.05 -15.00 17.69
CA ARG A 176 8.23 -14.19 18.05
C ARG A 176 8.94 -13.54 16.85
N LYS A 177 8.19 -13.03 15.86
CA LYS A 177 8.74 -12.32 14.70
C LYS A 177 9.64 -11.14 15.09
N THR A 178 9.29 -10.45 16.17
CA THR A 178 10.12 -9.39 16.75
C THR A 178 11.47 -9.92 17.22
N TYR A 179 11.53 -11.11 17.82
CA TYR A 179 12.78 -11.72 18.26
C TYR A 179 13.73 -12.00 17.10
N ILE A 180 13.22 -12.55 15.99
CA ILE A 180 14.07 -12.80 14.81
C ILE A 180 14.53 -11.48 14.16
N GLY A 181 13.67 -10.46 14.11
CA GLY A 181 14.06 -9.11 13.67
C GLY A 181 15.20 -8.53 14.52
N ILE A 182 15.13 -8.67 15.84
CA ILE A 182 16.21 -8.26 16.76
C ILE A 182 17.50 -9.03 16.44
N LYS A 183 17.45 -10.34 16.21
CA LYS A 183 18.64 -11.14 15.88
C LYS A 183 19.28 -10.73 14.55
N ILE A 184 18.46 -10.45 13.53
CA ILE A 184 18.94 -9.94 12.23
C ILE A 184 19.70 -8.63 12.43
N VAL A 185 19.09 -7.65 13.12
CA VAL A 185 19.73 -6.34 13.36
C VAL A 185 20.99 -6.50 14.22
N GLN A 186 20.95 -7.32 15.27
CA GLN A 186 22.13 -7.60 16.11
C GLN A 186 23.27 -8.22 15.32
N MET A 187 22.98 -9.10 14.35
CA MET A 187 23.99 -9.66 13.48
C MET A 187 24.55 -8.61 12.52
N LEU A 188 23.70 -7.82 11.85
CA LEU A 188 24.16 -6.72 10.97
C LEU A 188 25.08 -5.73 11.71
N LEU A 189 24.78 -5.39 12.97
CA LEU A 189 25.59 -4.48 13.76
C LEU A 189 26.93 -5.05 14.22
N LYS A 190 27.05 -6.39 14.30
CA LYS A 190 28.25 -7.11 14.70
C LYS A 190 29.17 -7.45 13.54
N MET A 191 28.70 -7.35 12.30
CA MET A 191 29.51 -7.56 11.10
C MET A 191 30.64 -6.53 11.03
N GLN A 192 31.81 -6.96 10.54
CA GLN A 192 32.96 -6.08 10.30
C GLN A 192 32.67 -5.13 9.15
N CYS A 193 32.06 -5.64 8.08
CA CYS A 193 31.54 -4.86 6.97
C CYS A 193 30.16 -4.29 7.34
N LYS A 194 30.14 -3.21 8.11
CA LYS A 194 28.89 -2.55 8.48
C LYS A 194 28.26 -1.87 7.26
N PRO A 195 26.92 -1.83 7.17
CA PRO A 195 26.26 -0.96 6.21
C PRO A 195 26.80 0.47 6.33
N SER A 196 27.19 1.07 5.22
CA SER A 196 27.64 2.47 5.17
C SER A 196 26.52 3.47 5.47
N SER A 197 25.28 3.02 5.36
CA SER A 197 24.05 3.77 5.61
C SER A 197 23.37 3.29 6.89
N PRO A 198 22.57 4.15 7.57
CA PRO A 198 21.89 3.76 8.79
C PRO A 198 20.89 2.62 8.57
N ILE A 199 20.76 1.75 9.57
CA ILE A 199 19.71 0.72 9.60
C ILE A 199 18.42 1.38 10.08
N LEU A 200 17.41 1.43 9.20
CA LEU A 200 16.09 1.95 9.52
C LEU A 200 15.17 0.80 9.94
N VAL A 201 14.63 0.88 11.16
CA VAL A 201 13.64 -0.07 11.68
C VAL A 201 12.30 0.66 11.79
N ILE A 202 11.28 0.15 11.10
CA ILE A 202 9.92 0.70 11.12
C ILE A 202 9.00 -0.37 11.71
N GLU A 203 8.28 -0.01 12.77
CA GLU A 203 7.26 -0.86 13.38
C GLU A 203 5.89 -0.18 13.22
N LEU A 204 4.93 -0.91 12.69
CA LEU A 204 3.55 -0.44 12.63
C LEU A 204 2.86 -0.85 13.93
N VAL A 205 2.68 0.11 14.82
CA VAL A 205 1.84 -0.06 16.00
C VAL A 205 0.40 0.11 15.56
N ALA A 206 -0.40 -0.95 15.66
CA ALA A 206 -1.84 -0.84 15.48
C ALA A 206 -2.41 -0.24 16.78
N ASP A 207 -2.98 0.95 16.71
CA ASP A 207 -3.78 1.48 17.81
C ASP A 207 -5.00 0.58 18.00
N HIS A 208 -5.18 0.07 19.22
CA HIS A 208 -6.35 -0.71 19.64
C HIS A 208 -7.44 0.20 20.19
#